data_AF-A0A2U3LC90-F1
#
_entry.id   AF-A0A2U3LC90-F1
#
_cell.length_a   1.000
_cell.length_b   1.000
_cell.length_c   1.000
_cell.angle_alpha   90.00
_cell.angle_beta   90.00
_cell.angle_gamma   90.00
#
_symmetry.space_group_name_H-M   'P 1'
#
loop_
_entity.id
_entity.type
_entity.pdbx_description
1 polymer ?
#
loop_
_entity_poly.entity_id
_entity_poly.type
_entity_poly.pdbx_seq_one_letter_code
_entity_poly.pdbx_strand_id
1 'polypeptide(L)'
;METFKATGFLPFLEGLQKHRASPAGRGRVSGGNTLSVLTVLNATRQRSMAIFELHEATGMGFLDFSQAILSLEDMGFVAISGEPGDEAARLTKLGVDIADLVHSA
;
A
#
# COMPACT_ATOMS: atom_id res chain seq x y z
N MET A 1 -27.24 -16.37 -5.27
CA MET A 1 -26.67 -15.60 -4.15
C MET A 1 -25.17 -15.61 -4.35
N GLU A 2 -24.67 -14.58 -5.01
CA GLU A 2 -23.34 -14.56 -5.64
C GLU A 2 -22.29 -14.24 -4.58
N THR A 3 -21.45 -15.22 -4.23
CA THR A 3 -20.30 -15.01 -3.36
C THR A 3 -19.20 -14.32 -4.18
N PHE A 4 -19.22 -12.98 -4.19
CA PHE A 4 -18.14 -12.14 -4.70
C PHE A 4 -16.85 -12.45 -3.93
N LYS A 5 -16.03 -13.36 -4.45
CA LYS A 5 -14.71 -13.66 -3.90
C LYS A 5 -13.69 -12.75 -4.58
N ALA A 6 -13.42 -11.61 -3.94
CA ALA A 6 -12.34 -10.70 -4.28
C ALA A 6 -11.02 -11.48 -4.38
N THR A 7 -10.50 -11.73 -5.58
CA THR A 7 -9.34 -12.60 -5.82
C THR A 7 -8.16 -11.85 -6.46
N GLY A 8 -7.96 -10.58 -6.07
CA GLY A 8 -6.87 -9.71 -6.56
C GLY A 8 -5.76 -9.54 -5.55
N PHE A 9 -6.11 -8.96 -4.42
CA PHE A 9 -5.21 -8.84 -3.30
C PHE A 9 -5.03 -10.15 -2.52
N LEU A 10 -5.87 -11.17 -2.75
CA LEU A 10 -5.78 -12.44 -2.03
C LEU A 10 -4.43 -13.14 -2.18
N PRO A 11 -3.87 -13.39 -3.39
CA PRO A 11 -2.55 -14.02 -3.50
C PRO A 11 -1.45 -13.19 -2.84
N PHE A 12 -1.54 -11.85 -2.92
CA PHE A 12 -0.62 -10.92 -2.28
C PHE A 12 -0.72 -10.99 -0.74
N LEU A 13 -1.94 -10.95 -0.21
CA LEU A 13 -2.27 -11.09 1.21
C LEU A 13 -1.95 -12.49 1.75
N GLU A 14 -2.17 -13.55 0.97
CA GLU A 14 -1.86 -14.93 1.34
C GLU A 14 -0.34 -15.13 1.45
N GLY A 15 0.45 -14.51 0.57
CA GLY A 15 1.89 -14.42 0.71
C GLY A 15 2.30 -13.77 2.03
N LEU A 16 1.65 -12.66 2.40
CA LEU A 16 1.93 -11.94 3.64
C LEU A 16 1.45 -12.68 4.89
N GLN A 17 0.29 -13.32 4.87
CA GLN A 17 -0.23 -14.11 6.01
C GLN A 17 0.70 -15.26 6.37
N LYS A 18 1.24 -15.96 5.36
CA LYS A 18 2.24 -17.02 5.57
C LYS A 18 3.49 -16.49 6.27
N HIS A 19 3.90 -15.25 6.00
CA HIS A 19 5.04 -14.62 6.66
C HIS A 19 4.70 -13.99 8.03
N ARG A 20 3.50 -13.43 8.22
CA ARG A 20 3.04 -12.80 9.49
C ARG A 20 2.88 -13.81 10.62
N ALA A 21 2.69 -15.10 10.30
CA ALA A 21 2.72 -16.19 11.28
C ALA A 21 4.12 -16.42 11.91
N SER A 22 5.18 -15.80 11.37
CA SER A 22 6.51 -15.82 11.99
C SER A 22 6.62 -14.68 13.03
N PRO A 23 6.95 -14.97 14.30
CA PRO A 23 6.97 -14.00 15.40
C PRO A 23 8.02 -12.88 15.28
N ALA A 24 8.85 -12.89 14.23
CA ALA A 24 9.86 -11.86 13.95
C ALA A 24 9.29 -10.60 13.24
N GLY A 25 8.07 -10.64 12.68
CA GLY A 25 7.52 -9.55 11.85
C GLY A 25 6.81 -8.41 12.60
N ARG A 26 6.79 -8.45 13.95
CA ARG A 26 6.10 -7.45 14.79
C ARG A 26 7.00 -6.25 15.16
N GLY A 27 8.15 -6.11 14.50
CA GLY A 27 9.16 -5.12 14.81
C GLY A 27 9.31 -4.08 13.71
N ARG A 28 8.92 -2.84 14.02
CA ARG A 28 9.20 -1.60 13.28
C ARG A 28 8.59 -1.54 11.88
N VAL A 29 7.42 -0.91 11.79
CA VAL A 29 7.11 -0.11 10.60
C VAL A 29 8.27 0.88 10.43
N SER A 30 9.14 0.63 9.46
CA SER A 30 10.18 1.57 9.08
C SER A 30 9.48 2.82 8.58
N GLY A 31 9.35 3.83 9.44
CA GLY A 31 8.64 5.08 9.11
C GLY A 31 9.21 5.78 7.88
N GLY A 32 10.46 5.47 7.48
CA GLY A 32 11.05 5.97 6.23
C GLY A 32 10.49 5.35 4.95
N ASN A 33 9.95 4.13 5.02
CA ASN A 33 9.49 3.38 3.85
C ASN A 33 8.00 3.63 3.57
N THR A 34 7.19 3.78 4.62
CA THR A 34 5.75 4.03 4.50
C THR A 34 5.44 5.41 3.90
N LEU A 35 6.21 6.43 4.29
CA LEU A 35 6.06 7.78 3.73
C LEU A 35 6.46 7.83 2.25
N SER A 36 7.42 7.02 1.80
CA SER A 36 7.82 6.94 0.39
C SER A 36 6.67 6.54 -0.52
N VAL A 37 5.78 5.64 -0.09
CA VAL A 37 4.57 5.26 -0.82
C VAL A 37 3.62 6.45 -0.97
N LEU A 38 3.42 7.21 0.11
CA LEU A 38 2.56 8.40 0.10
C LEU A 38 3.13 9.49 -0.81
N THR A 39 4.43 9.71 -0.78
CA THR A 39 5.11 10.69 -1.65
C THR A 39 4.98 10.32 -3.12
N VAL A 40 5.20 9.05 -3.49
CA VAL A 40 5.07 8.59 -4.89
C VAL A 40 3.63 8.73 -5.38
N LEU A 41 2.65 8.34 -4.56
CA LEU A 41 1.24 8.53 -4.90
C LEU A 41 0.88 10.01 -5.04
N ASN A 42 1.38 10.88 -4.16
CA ASN A 42 1.08 12.32 -4.20
C ASN A 42 1.74 13.04 -5.38
N ALA A 43 2.89 12.54 -5.85
CA ALA A 43 3.54 13.04 -7.07
C ALA A 43 2.74 12.73 -8.35
N THR A 44 1.77 11.81 -8.28
CA THR A 44 0.94 11.42 -9.41
C THR A 44 -0.29 12.33 -9.52
N ARG A 45 -0.61 12.81 -10.72
CA ARG A 45 -1.72 13.77 -10.96
C ARG A 45 -3.09 13.29 -10.46
N GLN A 46 -3.32 11.97 -10.49
CA GLN A 46 -4.58 11.37 -10.06
C GLN A 46 -4.55 10.87 -8.61
N ARG A 47 -3.40 11.03 -7.93
CA ARG A 47 -3.14 10.47 -6.59
C ARG A 47 -3.48 8.99 -6.49
N SER A 48 -3.39 8.29 -7.62
CA SER A 48 -3.61 6.86 -7.77
C SER A 48 -2.61 6.27 -8.74
N MET A 49 -2.16 5.06 -8.44
CA MET A 49 -1.18 4.32 -9.23
C MET A 49 -1.43 2.82 -9.10
N ALA A 50 -1.18 2.06 -10.15
CA ALA A 50 -1.24 0.60 -10.10
C ALA A 50 -0.28 0.07 -9.02
N ILE A 51 -0.67 -0.96 -8.27
CA ILE A 51 0.13 -1.54 -7.18
C ILE A 51 1.52 -1.96 -7.68
N PHE A 52 1.58 -2.53 -8.89
CA PHE A 52 2.83 -2.95 -9.53
C PHE A 52 3.73 -1.75 -9.84
N GLU A 53 3.20 -0.71 -10.51
CA GLU A 53 3.96 0.51 -10.82
C GLU A 53 4.39 1.26 -9.56
N LEU A 54 3.54 1.28 -8.53
CA LEU A 54 3.84 1.90 -7.25
C LEU A 54 4.97 1.17 -6.53
N HIS A 55 4.96 -0.17 -6.58
CA HIS A 55 6.05 -0.98 -6.05
C HIS A 55 7.38 -0.66 -6.77
N GLU A 56 7.39 -0.65 -8.10
CA GLU A 56 8.57 -0.29 -8.89
C GLU A 56 9.07 1.13 -8.61
N ALA A 57 8.16 2.11 -8.55
CA ALA A 57 8.48 3.51 -8.30
C ALA A 57 9.05 3.76 -6.89
N THR A 58 8.63 2.96 -5.91
CA THR A 58 9.19 3.04 -4.55
C THR A 58 10.55 2.36 -4.42
N GLY A 59 10.92 1.47 -5.34
CA GLY A 59 12.17 0.71 -5.30
C GLY A 59 12.32 -0.21 -4.07
N MET A 60 11.23 -0.45 -3.34
CA MET A 60 11.25 -1.21 -2.09
C MET A 60 11.30 -2.71 -2.35
N GLY A 61 11.80 -3.47 -1.37
CA GLY A 61 11.61 -4.91 -1.34
C GLY A 61 10.11 -5.24 -1.28
N PHE A 62 9.69 -6.33 -1.93
CA PHE A 62 8.29 -6.74 -1.98
C PHE A 62 7.64 -6.81 -0.59
N LEU A 63 8.34 -7.37 0.41
CA LEU A 63 7.85 -7.49 1.79
C LEU A 63 7.68 -6.13 2.47
N ASP A 64 8.66 -5.24 2.35
CA ASP A 64 8.60 -3.89 2.93
C ASP A 64 7.49 -3.06 2.30
N PHE A 65 7.36 -3.11 0.98
CA PHE A 65 6.27 -2.44 0.25
C PHE A 65 4.90 -2.96 0.70
N SER A 66 4.79 -4.28 0.80
CA SER A 66 3.56 -4.94 1.21
C SER A 66 3.13 -4.57 2.62
N GLN A 67 4.08 -4.51 3.55
CA GLN A 67 3.79 -4.11 4.92
C GLN A 67 3.45 -2.62 5.02
N ALA A 68 4.13 -1.77 4.23
CA ALA A 68 3.85 -0.35 4.15
C ALA A 68 2.45 -0.07 3.61
N ILE A 69 2.07 -0.68 2.48
CA ILE A 69 0.78 -0.40 1.84
C ILE A 69 -0.41 -0.92 2.66
N LEU A 70 -0.26 -2.08 3.30
CA LEU A 70 -1.25 -2.59 4.25
C LEU A 70 -1.39 -1.70 5.47
N SER A 71 -0.28 -1.19 6.00
CA SER A 71 -0.34 -0.28 7.14
C SER A 71 -1.01 1.04 6.75
N LEU A 72 -0.76 1.54 5.54
CA LEU A 72 -1.44 2.75 5.02
C LEU A 72 -2.93 2.53 4.78
N GLU A 73 -3.33 1.34 4.35
CA GLU A 73 -4.73 0.97 4.17
C GLU A 73 -5.45 0.81 5.52
N ASP A 74 -4.84 0.11 6.48
CA ASP A 74 -5.34 -0.06 7.85
C ASP A 74 -5.50 1.30 8.57
N MET A 75 -4.55 2.22 8.37
CA MET A 75 -4.64 3.59 8.89
C MET A 75 -5.61 4.49 8.11
N GLY A 76 -6.18 4.02 7.00
CA GLY A 76 -7.13 4.76 6.18
C GLY A 76 -6.51 5.88 5.33
N PHE A 77 -5.20 5.85 5.10
CA PHE A 77 -4.48 6.81 4.25
C PHE A 77 -4.51 6.44 2.77
N VAL A 78 -4.59 5.15 2.46
CA VAL A 78 -4.68 4.64 1.09
C VAL A 78 -5.91 3.75 0.98
N ALA A 79 -6.63 3.87 -0.14
CA ALA A 79 -7.66 2.93 -0.53
C ALA A 79 -7.14 2.12 -1.71
N ILE A 80 -7.25 0.80 -1.64
CA ILE A 80 -6.90 -0.11 -2.74
C ILE A 80 -8.19 -0.49 -3.45
N SER A 81 -8.23 -0.32 -4.76
CA SER A 81 -9.40 -0.58 -5.58
C SER A 81 -8.98 -0.98 -6.98
N GLY A 82 -9.73 -1.89 -7.62
CA GLY A 82 -9.44 -2.36 -8.97
C GLY A 82 -9.80 -3.82 -9.14
N GLU A 83 -9.63 -4.31 -10.37
CA GLU A 83 -9.76 -5.73 -10.65
C GLU A 83 -8.52 -6.50 -10.22
N PRO A 84 -8.65 -7.78 -9.87
CA PRO A 84 -7.53 -8.67 -9.63
C PRO A 84 -6.41 -8.59 -10.68
N GLY A 85 -5.21 -8.21 -10.26
CA GLY A 85 -4.07 -8.04 -11.17
C GLY A 85 -3.98 -6.67 -11.86
N ASP A 86 -4.99 -5.81 -11.69
CA ASP A 86 -5.01 -4.41 -12.11
C ASP A 86 -5.37 -3.48 -10.93
N GLU A 87 -4.97 -3.89 -9.72
CA GLU A 87 -5.29 -3.14 -8.52
C GLU A 87 -4.51 -1.83 -8.49
N ALA A 88 -5.21 -0.75 -8.13
CA ALA A 88 -4.62 0.57 -7.96
C ALA A 88 -4.77 1.02 -6.51
N ALA A 89 -3.68 1.57 -5.98
CA ALA A 89 -3.68 2.29 -4.73
C ALA A 89 -4.00 3.75 -4.99
N ARG A 90 -4.91 4.32 -4.20
CA ARG A 90 -5.30 5.73 -4.26
C ARG A 90 -5.20 6.37 -2.89
N LEU A 91 -4.67 7.60 -2.81
CA LEU A 91 -4.69 8.36 -1.56
C LEU A 91 -6.13 8.72 -1.17
N THR A 92 -6.47 8.50 0.10
CA THR A 92 -7.68 9.04 0.69
C THR A 92 -7.49 10.52 1.03
N LYS A 93 -8.55 11.19 1.48
CA LYS A 93 -8.46 12.58 1.94
C LYS A 93 -7.43 12.75 3.07
N LEU A 94 -7.33 11.79 3.98
CA LEU A 94 -6.34 11.80 5.06
C LEU A 94 -4.92 11.53 4.53
N GLY A 95 -4.77 10.58 3.59
CA GLY A 95 -3.47 10.30 2.98
C GLY A 95 -2.91 11.48 2.19
N VAL A 96 -3.77 12.26 1.54
CA VAL A 96 -3.37 13.51 0.88
C VAL A 96 -2.83 14.53 1.87
N ASP A 97 -3.51 14.75 2.99
CA ASP A 97 -3.12 15.73 4.01
C ASP A 97 -1.74 15.40 4.58
N ILE A 98 -1.50 14.11 4.90
CA ILE A 98 -0.20 13.63 5.37
C ILE A 98 0.87 13.70 4.28
N ALA A 99 0.54 13.34 3.04
CA ALA A 99 1.51 13.40 1.95
C ALA A 99 1.94 14.83 1.61
N ASP A 100 1.01 15.79 1.72
CA ASP A 100 1.29 17.22 1.54
C ASP A 100 2.13 17.79 2.68
N LEU A 101 1.84 17.38 3.92
CA LEU A 101 2.64 17.72 5.10
C LEU A 101 4.08 17.22 4.96
N VAL A 102 4.28 16.00 4.49
CA VAL A 102 5.62 15.41 4.29
C VAL A 102 6.36 16.04 3.13
N HIS A 103 5.65 16.50 2.09
CA HIS A 103 6.28 17.23 0.98
C HIS A 103 6.69 18.66 1.37
N SER A 104 6.03 19.23 2.37
CA SER A 104 6.25 20.60 2.87
C SER A 104 7.24 20.68 4.05
N ALA A 105 7.73 19.53 4.54
CA ALA A 105 8.67 19.42 5.66
C ALA A 105 10.12 19.28 5.17
#